data_AF-A0A6J5Y5G3-F1
#
_entry.id   AF-A0A6J5Y5G3-F1
#
_cell.length_a   1.000
_cell.length_b   1.000
_cell.length_c   1.000
_cell.angle_alpha   90.00
_cell.angle_beta   90.00
_cell.angle_gamma   90.00
#
_symmetry.space_group_name_H-M   'P 1'
#
loop_
_entity.id
_entity.type
_entity.pdbx_description
1 polymer ?
#
loop_
_entity_poly.entity_id
_entity_poly.type
_entity_poly.pdbx_seq_one_letter_code
_entity_poly.pdbx_strand_id
1 'polypeptide(L)'
;MSNYPFRPGSPKSFTAYPRGDFDLESGTIRRTRKHRHSPLQPIKMIRSIGNRLQYYCKLHPLLVFTISLSVGVTILLLFSLYESRFEMMASYKKFDMGSNSYPLPNLQNLVMVAGHSVYTSSSCGKVDKEDSWFLESYQKNPGQAATFVAHIQEGIEVAAKDDRALLLFSGGETRRDAGPRSEAQSYWAVAESKGWFGKEDLRSRTLTEEHARDSFENLLFSVCRFRELTGTYPRNITVVSYDFKEERFAHLHRSAIGFPESRFFYAGTPAISTAKEAARKGEAIVRAQFQDDPYGCRGSLYHKKLGRDPFHRSIPYPNGCPEIEGLFRYCGTDPYPGSLPWPKS
;
A
#
# COMPACT_ATOMS: atom_id res chain seq x y z
N MET A 1 20.93 28.25 44.81
CA MET A 1 19.90 28.94 44.02
C MET A 1 20.11 28.52 42.57
N SER A 2 19.24 27.81 41.85
CA SER A 2 17.81 27.61 41.96
C SER A 2 17.46 26.18 41.52
N ASN A 3 16.66 25.45 42.32
CA ASN A 3 16.12 24.13 41.99
C ASN A 3 14.71 24.30 41.41
N TYR A 4 14.50 23.85 40.17
CA TYR A 4 13.15 23.67 39.61
C TYR A 4 12.75 22.18 39.71
N PRO A 5 11.57 21.84 40.26
CA PRO A 5 11.14 20.45 40.36
C PRO A 5 10.53 19.97 39.04
N PHE A 6 11.08 18.89 38.49
CA PHE A 6 10.46 18.13 37.41
C PHE A 6 9.23 17.38 37.93
N ARG A 7 8.07 17.66 37.36
CA ARG A 7 6.81 16.93 37.61
C ARG A 7 6.73 15.75 36.63
N PRO A 8 6.50 14.50 37.08
CA PRO A 8 6.31 13.38 36.17
C PRO A 8 4.87 13.39 35.65
N GLY A 9 4.66 13.97 34.46
CA GLY A 9 3.43 13.77 33.70
C GLY A 9 3.52 12.45 32.94
N SER A 10 2.69 11.48 33.29
CA SER A 10 2.51 10.25 32.52
C SER A 10 2.13 10.60 31.07
N PRO A 11 2.81 10.07 30.03
CA PRO A 11 2.32 10.23 28.67
C PRO A 11 1.01 9.45 28.54
N LYS A 12 -0.07 10.14 28.17
CA LYS A 12 -1.34 9.51 27.81
C LYS A 12 -1.06 8.53 26.66
N SER A 13 -1.40 7.26 26.84
CA SER A 13 -1.28 6.26 25.78
C SER A 13 -2.19 6.63 24.62
N PHE A 14 -1.59 6.82 23.45
CA PHE A 14 -2.32 6.99 22.20
C PHE A 14 -2.99 5.65 21.86
N THR A 15 -4.31 5.61 21.90
CA THR A 15 -5.09 4.40 21.60
C THR A 15 -5.44 4.42 20.12
N ALA A 16 -4.65 3.71 19.30
CA ALA A 16 -4.74 3.80 17.85
C ALA A 16 -5.94 3.07 17.21
N TYR A 17 -6.70 2.25 17.94
CA TYR A 17 -7.92 1.60 17.43
C TYR A 17 -8.91 1.31 18.57
N PRO A 18 -10.25 1.32 18.32
CA PRO A 18 -11.20 0.85 19.31
C PRO A 18 -11.01 -0.67 19.51
N ARG A 19 -10.73 -1.11 20.75
CA ARG A 19 -10.88 -2.52 21.13
C ARG A 19 -12.35 -2.90 21.00
N GLY A 20 -12.71 -3.59 19.94
CA GLY A 20 -13.88 -4.45 19.92
C GLY A 20 -13.43 -5.83 20.37
N ASP A 21 -13.81 -6.25 21.57
CA ASP A 21 -13.63 -7.63 22.01
C ASP A 21 -14.58 -8.51 21.19
N PHE A 22 -14.03 -9.29 20.25
CA PHE A 22 -14.74 -10.30 19.49
C PHE A 22 -14.23 -11.67 19.96
N ASP A 23 -15.02 -12.34 20.78
CA ASP A 23 -14.72 -13.66 21.35
C ASP A 23 -15.14 -14.76 20.35
N LEU A 24 -14.17 -15.57 19.91
CA LEU A 24 -14.27 -16.44 18.74
C LEU A 24 -14.81 -17.86 19.06
N GLU A 25 -15.22 -18.15 20.30
CA GLU A 25 -15.57 -19.52 20.73
C GLU A 25 -17.04 -19.79 21.13
N SER A 26 -17.96 -18.81 21.09
CA SER A 26 -19.33 -19.04 21.63
C SER A 26 -20.54 -18.71 20.75
N GLY A 27 -20.35 -18.31 19.48
CA GLY A 27 -21.43 -18.32 18.46
C GLY A 27 -22.77 -17.66 18.81
N THR A 28 -22.85 -16.75 19.79
CA THR A 28 -24.14 -16.20 20.25
C THR A 28 -24.07 -14.71 20.61
N ILE A 29 -24.95 -13.90 20.01
CA ILE A 29 -25.10 -12.47 20.29
C ILE A 29 -25.89 -12.28 21.60
N ARG A 30 -25.28 -11.66 22.62
CA ARG A 30 -25.99 -11.21 23.83
C ARG A 30 -26.97 -10.08 23.47
N ARG A 31 -28.27 -10.40 23.42
CA ARG A 31 -29.35 -9.41 23.32
C ARG A 31 -29.47 -8.62 24.63
N THR A 32 -29.23 -7.31 24.58
CA THR A 32 -29.66 -6.37 25.61
C THR A 32 -31.17 -6.11 25.52
N ARG A 33 -31.85 -6.24 26.66
CA ARG A 33 -33.29 -6.09 26.85
C ARG A 33 -33.69 -4.62 26.62
N LYS A 34 -34.45 -4.32 25.56
CA LYS A 34 -35.01 -2.98 25.31
C LYS A 34 -36.33 -2.82 26.08
N HIS A 35 -36.41 -1.76 26.87
CA HIS A 35 -37.61 -1.31 27.57
C HIS A 35 -38.66 -0.80 26.55
N ARG A 36 -39.92 -1.22 26.71
CA ARG A 36 -41.06 -0.69 25.93
C ARG A 36 -41.31 0.77 26.31
N HIS A 37 -41.23 1.69 25.35
CA HIS A 37 -41.82 3.03 25.46
C HIS A 37 -42.98 3.14 24.46
N SER A 38 -44.10 3.66 24.98
CA SER A 38 -45.34 3.99 24.27
C SER A 38 -45.11 5.01 23.14
N PRO A 39 -45.95 5.02 22.08
CA PRO A 39 -45.77 5.95 20.95
C PRO A 39 -46.25 7.36 21.34
N LEU A 40 -45.31 8.25 21.65
CA LEU A 40 -45.58 9.68 21.78
C LEU A 40 -45.40 10.37 20.42
N GLN A 41 -46.42 11.15 20.04
CA GLN A 41 -46.66 11.76 18.73
C GLN A 41 -45.60 12.82 18.34
N PRO A 42 -44.70 12.58 17.37
CA PRO A 42 -43.67 13.55 16.95
C PRO A 42 -44.26 14.78 16.25
N ILE A 43 -45.41 14.60 15.58
CA ILE A 43 -46.00 15.57 14.68
C ILE A 43 -46.62 16.77 15.43
N LYS A 44 -47.09 16.59 16.68
CA LYS A 44 -47.61 17.68 17.52
C LYS A 44 -46.50 18.55 18.13
N MET A 45 -45.33 17.98 18.44
CA MET A 45 -44.19 18.73 18.99
C MET A 45 -43.54 19.64 17.94
N ILE A 46 -43.41 19.18 16.70
CA ILE A 46 -42.81 19.96 15.60
C ILE A 46 -43.64 21.21 15.28
N ARG A 47 -44.98 21.11 15.30
CA ARG A 47 -45.88 22.28 15.12
C ARG A 47 -45.80 23.28 16.29
N SER A 48 -45.64 22.81 17.53
CA SER A 48 -45.50 23.67 18.72
C SER A 48 -44.16 24.45 18.74
N ILE A 49 -43.07 23.79 18.32
CA ILE A 49 -41.74 24.41 18.23
C ILE A 49 -41.68 25.41 17.07
N GLY A 50 -42.25 25.08 15.91
CA GLY A 50 -42.33 25.98 14.76
C GLY A 50 -43.04 27.29 15.08
N ASN A 51 -44.20 27.21 15.76
CA ASN A 51 -44.96 28.41 16.15
C ASN A 51 -44.22 29.27 17.18
N ARG A 52 -43.45 28.67 18.10
CA ARG A 52 -42.61 29.40 19.07
C ARG A 52 -41.40 30.06 18.42
N LEU A 53 -40.75 29.39 17.45
CA LEU A 53 -39.66 29.97 16.66
C LEU A 53 -40.16 31.17 15.86
N GLN A 54 -41.32 31.03 15.21
CA GLN A 54 -41.91 32.08 14.38
C GLN A 54 -42.32 33.32 15.22
N TYR A 55 -42.76 33.10 16.46
CA TYR A 55 -43.03 34.17 17.43
C TYR A 55 -41.74 34.87 17.89
N TYR A 56 -40.70 34.11 18.24
CA TYR A 56 -39.39 34.65 18.62
C TYR A 56 -38.72 35.44 17.48
N CYS A 57 -38.85 34.95 16.24
CA CYS A 57 -38.32 35.63 15.06
C CYS A 57 -39.04 36.96 14.75
N LYS A 58 -40.33 37.08 15.10
CA LYS A 58 -41.08 38.35 14.98
C LYS A 58 -40.73 39.37 16.07
N LEU A 59 -40.38 38.92 17.28
CA LEU A 59 -40.03 39.78 18.42
C LEU A 59 -38.61 40.34 18.36
N HIS A 60 -37.67 39.59 17.79
CA HIS A 60 -36.25 39.97 17.74
C HIS A 60 -35.67 39.88 16.33
N PRO A 61 -36.14 40.72 15.38
CA PRO A 61 -35.70 40.67 13.98
C PRO A 61 -34.19 40.92 13.83
N LEU A 62 -33.62 41.80 14.67
CA LEU A 62 -32.18 42.09 14.68
C LEU A 62 -31.34 40.88 15.16
N LEU A 63 -31.82 40.13 16.14
CA LEU A 63 -31.11 38.94 16.66
C LEU A 63 -31.12 37.79 15.64
N VAL A 64 -32.24 37.61 14.94
CA VAL A 64 -32.33 36.62 13.85
C VAL A 64 -31.41 37.00 12.70
N PHE A 65 -31.35 38.30 12.36
CA PHE A 65 -30.47 38.81 11.33
C PHE A 65 -28.98 38.57 11.67
N THR A 66 -28.55 38.84 12.92
CA THR A 66 -27.16 38.62 13.33
C THR A 66 -26.78 37.14 13.35
N ILE A 67 -27.68 36.24 13.79
CA ILE A 67 -27.46 34.80 13.74
C ILE A 67 -27.37 34.32 12.29
N SER A 68 -28.28 34.76 11.42
CA SER A 68 -28.25 34.40 9.99
C SER A 68 -26.99 34.90 9.29
N LEU A 69 -26.54 36.12 9.63
CA LEU A 69 -25.30 36.69 9.10
C LEU A 69 -24.08 35.89 9.55
N SER A 70 -24.02 35.51 10.84
CA SER A 70 -22.95 34.68 11.39
C SER A 70 -22.86 33.30 10.71
N VAL A 71 -24.01 32.64 10.49
CA VAL A 71 -24.06 31.37 9.75
C VAL A 71 -23.62 31.57 8.29
N GLY A 72 -24.08 32.63 7.63
CA GLY A 72 -23.66 32.96 6.26
C GLY A 72 -22.16 33.19 6.13
N VAL A 73 -21.57 33.97 7.04
CA VAL A 73 -20.12 34.22 7.08
C VAL A 73 -19.35 32.92 7.36
N THR A 74 -19.84 32.07 8.26
CA THR A 74 -19.20 30.76 8.55
C THR A 74 -19.22 29.85 7.32
N ILE A 75 -20.34 29.80 6.60
CA ILE A 75 -20.46 29.03 5.36
C ILE A 75 -19.52 29.59 4.27
N LEU A 76 -19.44 30.91 4.12
CA LEU A 76 -18.51 31.56 3.18
C LEU A 76 -17.05 31.28 3.53
N LEU A 77 -16.68 31.29 4.82
CA LEU A 77 -15.35 30.92 5.28
C LEU A 77 -15.05 29.44 5.01
N LEU A 78 -16.02 28.54 5.22
CA LEU A 78 -15.85 27.12 4.88
C LEU A 78 -15.69 26.90 3.37
N PHE A 79 -16.46 27.59 2.54
CA PHE A 79 -16.30 27.55 1.09
C PHE A 79 -14.97 28.15 0.65
N SER A 80 -14.53 29.26 1.22
CA SER A 80 -13.22 29.86 0.93
C SER A 80 -12.05 28.98 1.39
N LEU A 81 -12.17 28.30 2.54
CA LEU A 81 -11.18 27.31 3.00
C LEU A 81 -11.20 26.03 2.15
N TYR A 82 -12.34 25.67 1.58
CA TYR A 82 -12.46 24.55 0.64
C TYR A 82 -11.89 24.90 -0.74
N GLU A 83 -12.22 26.08 -1.27
CA GLU A 83 -11.67 26.60 -2.53
C GLU A 83 -10.17 26.82 -2.42
N SER A 84 -9.65 27.40 -1.33
CA SER A 84 -8.20 27.56 -1.15
C SER A 84 -7.47 26.21 -1.02
N ARG A 85 -8.09 25.18 -0.46
CA ARG A 85 -7.55 23.80 -0.51
C ARG A 85 -7.60 23.22 -1.92
N PHE A 86 -8.67 23.47 -2.66
CA PHE A 86 -8.82 23.02 -4.04
C PHE A 86 -7.85 23.74 -4.99
N GLU A 87 -7.66 25.05 -4.83
CA GLU A 87 -6.66 25.86 -5.53
C GLU A 87 -5.25 25.49 -5.11
N MET A 88 -4.97 25.18 -3.83
CA MET A 88 -3.67 24.62 -3.45
C MET A 88 -3.43 23.25 -4.09
N MET A 89 -4.44 22.38 -4.19
CA MET A 89 -4.33 21.11 -4.91
C MET A 89 -4.16 21.31 -6.43
N ALA A 90 -4.85 22.28 -7.02
CA ALA A 90 -4.70 22.65 -8.43
C ALA A 90 -3.35 23.36 -8.71
N SER A 91 -2.83 24.10 -7.75
CA SER A 91 -1.50 24.73 -7.76
C SER A 91 -0.39 23.68 -7.59
N TYR A 92 -0.61 22.65 -6.76
CA TYR A 92 0.22 21.43 -6.73
C TYR A 92 0.18 20.69 -8.07
N LYS A 93 -0.97 20.69 -8.75
CA LYS A 93 -1.13 20.16 -10.11
C LYS A 93 -0.46 21.03 -11.19
N LYS A 94 -0.23 22.32 -10.91
CA LYS A 94 0.44 23.30 -11.78
C LYS A 94 1.93 23.44 -11.50
N PHE A 95 2.41 22.98 -10.34
CA PHE A 95 3.80 22.62 -10.07
C PHE A 95 4.16 21.26 -10.70
N ASP A 96 3.58 20.97 -11.87
CA ASP A 96 4.12 19.99 -12.80
C ASP A 96 5.44 20.60 -13.31
N MET A 97 6.50 20.28 -12.57
CA MET A 97 7.89 20.55 -12.90
C MET A 97 8.09 20.33 -14.39
N GLY A 98 8.28 21.43 -15.13
CA GLY A 98 8.43 21.37 -16.57
C GLY A 98 9.58 20.45 -16.96
N SER A 99 9.26 19.25 -17.47
CA SER A 99 10.05 18.35 -18.35
C SER A 99 11.52 18.04 -18.00
N ASN A 100 12.11 18.60 -16.94
CA ASN A 100 13.54 18.56 -16.59
C ASN A 100 13.81 17.99 -15.17
N SER A 101 12.80 17.49 -14.43
CA SER A 101 12.97 17.20 -12.98
C SER A 101 12.79 15.76 -12.52
N TYR A 102 12.50 14.80 -13.40
CA TYR A 102 12.42 13.40 -12.99
C TYR A 102 13.82 12.76 -13.05
N PRO A 103 14.24 11.93 -12.07
CA PRO A 103 15.57 11.34 -12.05
C PRO A 103 15.89 10.45 -13.26
N LEU A 104 14.88 9.74 -13.79
CA LEU A 104 15.04 8.70 -14.81
C LEU A 104 13.98 8.82 -15.94
N PRO A 105 13.86 9.98 -16.62
CA PRO A 105 12.72 10.28 -17.49
C PRO A 105 12.67 9.46 -18.78
N ASN A 106 13.80 8.86 -19.17
CA ASN A 106 13.92 8.14 -20.44
C ASN A 106 13.52 6.64 -20.34
N LEU A 107 13.35 6.13 -19.11
CA LEU A 107 12.97 4.74 -18.88
C LEU A 107 11.49 4.55 -19.14
N GLN A 108 11.15 3.40 -19.71
CA GLN A 108 9.79 3.10 -20.19
C GLN A 108 9.25 1.79 -19.66
N ASN A 109 10.11 0.85 -19.28
CA ASN A 109 9.69 -0.50 -18.92
C ASN A 109 10.05 -0.76 -17.45
N LEU A 110 9.13 -1.36 -16.71
CA LEU A 110 9.35 -1.75 -15.32
C LEU A 110 9.74 -3.23 -15.28
N VAL A 111 10.90 -3.56 -14.73
CA VAL A 111 11.26 -4.90 -14.28
C VAL A 111 11.16 -4.90 -12.77
N MET A 112 10.18 -5.62 -12.24
CA MET A 112 9.92 -5.69 -10.80
C MET A 112 10.34 -7.06 -10.28
N VAL A 113 11.19 -7.09 -9.26
CA VAL A 113 11.60 -8.32 -8.58
C VAL A 113 10.94 -8.37 -7.21
N ALA A 114 10.08 -9.34 -7.00
CA ALA A 114 9.36 -9.50 -5.73
C ALA A 114 10.28 -10.09 -4.65
N GLY A 115 10.36 -9.42 -3.51
CA GLY A 115 11.04 -9.91 -2.31
C GLY A 115 10.30 -11.10 -1.70
N HIS A 116 11.09 -12.03 -1.12
CA HIS A 116 10.55 -13.17 -0.36
C HIS A 116 11.33 -13.48 0.92
N SER A 117 12.41 -12.76 1.18
CA SER A 117 13.28 -12.94 2.36
C SER A 117 14.23 -11.76 2.52
N VAL A 118 14.79 -11.61 3.72
CA VAL A 118 15.75 -10.55 4.04
C VAL A 118 17.13 -11.16 4.20
N TYR A 119 18.12 -10.68 3.45
CA TYR A 119 19.53 -11.03 3.69
C TYR A 119 20.01 -10.35 4.98
N THR A 120 20.46 -11.14 5.96
CA THR A 120 20.78 -10.68 7.32
C THR A 120 22.22 -10.95 7.75
N SER A 121 23.04 -11.56 6.90
CA SER A 121 24.42 -11.88 7.27
C SER A 121 25.23 -10.62 7.62
N SER A 122 25.83 -10.63 8.81
CA SER A 122 26.71 -9.57 9.31
C SER A 122 28.20 -9.82 9.03
N SER A 123 28.56 -10.99 8.49
CA SER A 123 29.94 -11.47 8.37
C SER A 123 30.34 -11.81 6.93
N CYS A 124 29.71 -11.20 5.93
CA CYS A 124 29.92 -11.52 4.50
C CYS A 124 29.67 -13.01 4.19
N GLY A 125 28.61 -13.58 4.80
CA GLY A 125 28.18 -14.95 4.57
C GLY A 125 27.92 -15.25 3.09
N LYS A 126 27.88 -16.54 2.77
CA LYS A 126 27.60 -16.98 1.40
C LYS A 126 26.12 -16.73 1.10
N VAL A 127 25.84 -15.90 0.09
CA VAL A 127 24.47 -15.49 -0.30
C VAL A 127 23.57 -16.66 -0.70
N ASP A 128 24.14 -17.81 -1.05
CA ASP A 128 23.45 -19.06 -1.36
C ASP A 128 23.23 -19.96 -0.13
N LYS A 129 23.52 -19.49 1.09
CA LYS A 129 23.35 -20.23 2.34
C LYS A 129 22.22 -19.68 3.20
N GLU A 130 21.44 -20.60 3.77
CA GLU A 130 20.25 -20.31 4.56
C GLU A 130 20.54 -19.47 5.82
N ASP A 131 21.72 -19.65 6.43
CA ASP A 131 22.16 -18.91 7.62
C ASP A 131 22.37 -17.40 7.36
N SER A 132 22.49 -17.02 6.09
CA SER A 132 22.70 -15.65 5.65
C SER A 132 21.38 -14.90 5.39
N TRP A 133 20.24 -15.60 5.49
CA TRP A 133 18.90 -15.07 5.27
C TRP A 133 18.00 -15.27 6.49
N PHE A 134 17.09 -14.34 6.71
CA PHE A 134 16.02 -14.52 7.68
C PHE A 134 14.90 -15.38 7.07
N LEU A 135 14.82 -16.65 7.46
CA LEU A 135 13.84 -17.61 6.93
C LEU A 135 12.69 -17.88 7.91
N GLU A 136 11.46 -17.75 7.40
CA GLU A 136 10.28 -18.28 8.08
C GLU A 136 10.35 -19.80 8.19
N SER A 137 9.58 -20.39 9.12
CA SER A 137 9.60 -21.84 9.37
C SER A 137 9.39 -22.68 8.11
N TYR A 138 8.43 -22.29 7.25
CA TYR A 138 8.14 -22.97 5.98
C TYR A 138 9.21 -22.75 4.90
N GLN A 139 10.10 -21.77 5.07
CA GLN A 139 11.20 -21.46 4.16
C GLN A 139 12.50 -22.19 4.54
N LYS A 140 12.56 -22.89 5.68
CA LYS A 140 13.76 -23.60 6.15
C LYS A 140 13.98 -24.93 5.41
N ASN A 141 13.95 -24.88 4.08
CA ASN A 141 14.26 -26.00 3.20
C ASN A 141 15.70 -25.83 2.66
N PRO A 142 16.52 -26.89 2.61
CA PRO A 142 17.84 -26.81 2.00
C PRO A 142 17.77 -26.35 0.54
N GLY A 143 18.56 -25.34 0.17
CA GLY A 143 18.57 -24.70 -1.14
C GLY A 143 17.67 -23.47 -1.27
N GLN A 144 16.99 -23.04 -0.22
CA GLN A 144 16.05 -21.92 -0.28
C GLN A 144 16.74 -20.58 -0.53
N ALA A 145 17.93 -20.38 0.03
CA ALA A 145 18.69 -19.15 -0.21
C ALA A 145 19.03 -18.98 -1.71
N ALA A 146 19.34 -20.08 -2.39
CA ALA A 146 19.67 -20.06 -3.81
C ALA A 146 18.50 -19.59 -4.70
N THR A 147 17.25 -19.81 -4.29
CA THR A 147 16.09 -19.33 -5.08
C THR A 147 15.92 -17.82 -4.97
N PHE A 148 16.23 -17.22 -3.81
CA PHE A 148 16.23 -15.75 -3.66
C PHE A 148 17.33 -15.11 -4.50
N VAL A 149 18.51 -15.72 -4.52
CA VAL A 149 19.61 -15.33 -5.41
C VAL A 149 19.18 -15.43 -6.88
N ALA A 150 18.51 -16.51 -7.26
CA ALA A 150 18.01 -16.68 -8.63
C ALA A 150 17.02 -15.57 -9.03
N HIS A 151 16.13 -15.12 -8.15
CA HIS A 151 15.25 -13.98 -8.46
C HIS A 151 16.05 -12.70 -8.73
N ILE A 152 17.10 -12.43 -7.95
CA ILE A 152 17.96 -11.26 -8.12
C ILE A 152 18.67 -11.32 -9.48
N GLN A 153 19.27 -12.47 -9.80
CA GLN A 153 19.99 -12.68 -11.05
C GLN A 153 19.05 -12.58 -12.26
N GLU A 154 17.88 -13.23 -12.22
CA GLU A 154 16.88 -13.17 -13.29
C GLU A 154 16.42 -11.74 -13.56
N GLY A 155 16.15 -10.95 -12.50
CA GLY A 155 15.77 -9.54 -12.65
C GLY A 155 16.87 -8.67 -13.28
N ILE A 156 18.11 -8.91 -12.88
CA ILE A 156 19.29 -8.26 -13.47
C ILE A 156 19.43 -8.63 -14.95
N GLU A 157 19.31 -9.90 -15.29
CA GLU A 157 19.44 -10.38 -16.66
C GLU A 157 18.30 -9.88 -17.57
N VAL A 158 17.07 -9.85 -17.07
CA VAL A 158 15.92 -9.28 -17.79
C VAL A 158 16.12 -7.79 -18.03
N ALA A 159 16.49 -7.02 -17.00
CA ALA A 159 16.72 -5.59 -17.13
C ALA A 159 17.96 -5.25 -17.99
N ALA A 160 18.99 -6.08 -18.01
CA ALA A 160 20.18 -5.90 -18.83
C ALA A 160 19.93 -6.05 -20.34
N LYS A 161 18.81 -6.67 -20.74
CA LYS A 161 18.41 -6.85 -22.14
C LYS A 161 17.69 -5.62 -22.72
N ASP A 162 17.31 -4.66 -21.87
CA ASP A 162 16.56 -3.47 -22.25
C ASP A 162 17.13 -2.22 -21.55
N ASP A 163 17.85 -1.40 -22.30
CA ASP A 163 18.46 -0.16 -21.78
C ASP A 163 17.41 0.88 -21.33
N ARG A 164 16.12 0.67 -21.66
CA ARG A 164 14.99 1.50 -21.19
C ARG A 164 14.25 0.90 -20.00
N ALA A 165 14.74 -0.21 -19.45
CA ALA A 165 14.17 -0.82 -18.27
C ALA A 165 14.68 -0.17 -16.97
N LEU A 166 13.75 0.10 -16.06
CA LEU A 166 13.99 0.37 -14.65
C LEU A 166 13.82 -0.94 -13.88
N LEU A 167 14.86 -1.37 -13.17
CA LEU A 167 14.77 -2.51 -12.24
C LEU A 167 14.40 -2.03 -10.85
N LEU A 168 13.31 -2.55 -10.29
CA LEU A 168 12.91 -2.32 -8.91
C LEU A 168 12.91 -3.64 -8.13
N PHE A 169 13.78 -3.74 -7.12
CA PHE A 169 13.58 -4.72 -6.05
C PHE A 169 12.45 -4.21 -5.15
N SER A 170 11.41 -5.00 -4.93
CA SER A 170 10.21 -4.60 -4.17
C SER A 170 9.96 -5.50 -2.98
N GLY A 171 9.67 -4.89 -1.83
CA GLY A 171 9.35 -5.59 -0.59
C GLY A 171 9.86 -4.83 0.62
N GLY A 172 8.99 -4.63 1.61
CA GLY A 172 9.27 -3.82 2.78
C GLY A 172 9.81 -4.56 4.00
N GLU A 173 9.87 -3.84 5.12
CA GLU A 173 10.34 -4.31 6.43
C GLU A 173 9.27 -5.16 7.13
N THR A 174 8.96 -6.33 6.57
CA THR A 174 7.81 -7.13 7.01
C THR A 174 8.08 -8.05 8.22
N ARG A 175 9.32 -8.12 8.69
CA ARG A 175 9.77 -9.12 9.69
C ARG A 175 10.51 -8.46 10.84
N ARG A 176 9.91 -8.49 12.04
CA ARG A 176 10.48 -7.88 13.25
C ARG A 176 11.87 -8.42 13.57
N ASP A 177 12.03 -9.74 13.49
CA ASP A 177 13.24 -10.43 13.92
C ASP A 177 14.38 -10.35 12.89
N ALA A 178 14.09 -9.89 11.65
CA ALA A 178 15.12 -9.58 10.66
C ALA A 178 15.79 -8.20 10.90
N GLY A 179 15.23 -7.40 11.81
CA GLY A 179 15.60 -6.01 12.04
C GLY A 179 14.97 -5.04 11.03
N PRO A 180 15.28 -3.73 11.12
CA PRO A 180 14.73 -2.69 10.23
C PRO A 180 15.41 -2.74 8.86
N ARG A 181 15.20 -3.84 8.13
CA ARG A 181 15.75 -4.08 6.79
C ARG A 181 14.63 -4.54 5.88
N SER A 182 14.47 -3.85 4.76
CA SER A 182 13.49 -4.20 3.75
C SER A 182 13.99 -5.37 2.90
N GLU A 183 13.07 -6.20 2.39
CA GLU A 183 13.44 -7.27 1.44
C GLU A 183 14.13 -6.67 0.21
N ALA A 184 13.63 -5.53 -0.28
CA ALA A 184 14.18 -4.78 -1.41
C ALA A 184 15.63 -4.32 -1.20
N GLN A 185 15.94 -3.65 -0.08
CA GLN A 185 17.31 -3.24 0.24
C GLN A 185 18.24 -4.43 0.35
N SER A 186 17.76 -5.53 0.92
CA SER A 186 18.58 -6.73 1.10
C SER A 186 18.94 -7.37 -0.26
N TYR A 187 18.02 -7.35 -1.23
CA TYR A 187 18.27 -7.82 -2.60
C TYR A 187 19.26 -6.91 -3.34
N TRP A 188 19.10 -5.59 -3.21
CA TRP A 188 20.07 -4.61 -3.72
C TRP A 188 21.47 -4.88 -3.17
N ALA A 189 21.61 -5.01 -1.85
CA ALA A 189 22.89 -5.21 -1.18
C ALA A 189 23.58 -6.52 -1.63
N VAL A 190 22.81 -7.60 -1.83
CA VAL A 190 23.33 -8.84 -2.38
C VAL A 190 23.86 -8.63 -3.80
N ALA A 191 23.08 -8.02 -4.70
CA ALA A 191 23.50 -7.73 -6.06
C ALA A 191 24.77 -6.86 -6.13
N GLU A 192 24.82 -5.83 -5.29
CA GLU A 192 25.97 -4.93 -5.18
C GLU A 192 27.21 -5.66 -4.68
N SER A 193 27.09 -6.44 -3.60
CA SER A 193 28.21 -7.20 -3.03
C SER A 193 28.83 -8.22 -4.00
N LYS A 194 28.05 -8.69 -4.98
CA LYS A 194 28.47 -9.64 -6.00
C LYS A 194 28.91 -9.01 -7.31
N GLY A 195 28.79 -7.68 -7.42
CA GLY A 195 29.12 -6.97 -8.66
C GLY A 195 28.23 -7.34 -9.85
N TRP A 196 27.01 -7.84 -9.60
CA TRP A 196 26.14 -8.37 -10.66
C TRP A 196 25.58 -7.30 -11.58
N PHE A 197 25.68 -6.02 -11.23
CA PHE A 197 25.24 -4.96 -12.12
C PHE A 197 26.07 -4.89 -13.41
N GLY A 198 27.34 -5.33 -13.40
CA GLY A 198 28.21 -5.55 -14.57
C GLY A 198 28.59 -4.31 -15.40
N LYS A 199 27.63 -3.43 -15.69
CA LYS A 199 27.73 -2.16 -16.42
C LYS A 199 27.19 -1.03 -15.54
N GLU A 200 27.84 0.13 -15.57
CA GLU A 200 27.42 1.30 -14.79
C GLU A 200 25.96 1.72 -15.08
N ASP A 201 25.51 1.52 -16.32
CA ASP A 201 24.17 1.89 -16.77
C ASP A 201 23.06 1.05 -16.10
N LEU A 202 23.24 -0.25 -15.88
CA LEU A 202 22.23 -1.04 -15.17
C LEU A 202 22.16 -0.66 -13.68
N ARG A 203 23.32 -0.40 -13.06
CA ARG A 203 23.38 0.02 -11.66
C ARG A 203 22.64 1.36 -11.46
N SER A 204 22.80 2.32 -12.36
CA SER A 204 22.14 3.63 -12.27
C SER A 204 20.63 3.58 -12.50
N ARG A 205 20.14 2.53 -13.17
CA ARG A 205 18.72 2.28 -13.47
C ARG A 205 18.11 1.15 -12.62
N THR A 206 18.76 0.79 -11.51
CA THR A 206 18.21 -0.13 -10.53
C THR A 206 17.93 0.63 -9.24
N LEU A 207 16.76 0.41 -8.62
CA LEU A 207 16.36 1.05 -7.35
C LEU A 207 15.51 0.08 -6.50
N THR A 208 15.06 0.56 -5.35
CA THR A 208 14.23 -0.17 -4.39
C THR A 208 12.82 0.42 -4.25
N GLU A 209 11.86 -0.46 -3.96
CA GLU A 209 10.53 -0.17 -3.45
C GLU A 209 10.40 -0.88 -2.10
N GLU A 210 10.33 -0.13 -0.99
CA GLU A 210 10.62 -0.66 0.35
C GLU A 210 9.40 -0.73 1.28
N HIS A 211 8.19 -0.62 0.74
CA HIS A 211 6.98 -0.49 1.54
C HIS A 211 5.97 -1.61 1.28
N ALA A 212 6.11 -2.39 0.22
CA ALA A 212 5.17 -3.47 -0.06
C ALA A 212 5.18 -4.56 1.02
N ARG A 213 3.99 -4.92 1.51
CA ARG A 213 3.79 -5.94 2.55
C ARG A 213 3.22 -7.24 2.00
N ASP A 214 2.72 -7.24 0.78
CA ASP A 214 2.28 -8.44 0.07
C ASP A 214 2.57 -8.36 -1.43
N SER A 215 2.19 -9.40 -2.17
CA SER A 215 2.40 -9.50 -3.62
C SER A 215 1.62 -8.46 -4.45
N PHE A 216 0.47 -8.01 -3.96
CA PHE A 216 -0.34 -7.02 -4.67
C PHE A 216 0.28 -5.63 -4.51
N GLU A 217 0.65 -5.26 -3.28
CA GLU A 217 1.40 -4.02 -3.00
C GLU A 217 2.74 -4.01 -3.73
N ASN A 218 3.42 -5.15 -3.79
CA ASN A 218 4.65 -5.34 -4.55
C ASN A 218 4.50 -4.83 -6.00
N LEU A 219 3.42 -5.21 -6.69
CA LEU A 219 3.13 -4.74 -8.03
C LEU A 219 2.68 -3.27 -8.04
N LEU A 220 1.64 -2.92 -7.28
CA LEU A 220 1.01 -1.60 -7.32
C LEU A 220 1.99 -0.49 -6.89
N PHE A 221 2.77 -0.74 -5.84
CA PHE A 221 3.75 0.21 -5.31
C PHE A 221 4.92 0.36 -6.28
N SER A 222 5.36 -0.71 -6.95
CA SER A 222 6.40 -0.60 -7.99
C SER A 222 5.94 0.20 -9.19
N VAL A 223 4.67 0.07 -9.61
CA VAL A 223 4.09 0.92 -10.67
C VAL A 223 4.10 2.39 -10.26
N CYS A 224 3.74 2.68 -9.00
CA CYS A 224 3.77 4.04 -8.51
C CYS A 224 5.21 4.57 -8.38
N ARG A 225 6.13 3.78 -7.83
CA ARG A 225 7.54 4.12 -7.72
C ARG A 225 8.18 4.41 -9.08
N PHE A 226 7.80 3.66 -10.11
CA PHE A 226 8.21 3.94 -11.48
C PHE A 226 7.74 5.34 -11.93
N ARG A 227 6.48 5.70 -11.66
CA ARG A 227 5.92 7.02 -12.01
C ARG A 227 6.60 8.16 -11.28
N GLU A 228 7.00 7.97 -10.02
CA GLU A 228 7.78 8.95 -9.25
C GLU A 228 9.16 9.21 -9.86
N LEU A 229 9.81 8.15 -10.38
CA LEU A 229 11.17 8.22 -10.89
C LEU A 229 11.25 8.69 -12.34
N THR A 230 10.24 8.38 -13.15
CA THR A 230 10.29 8.58 -14.61
C THR A 230 9.34 9.67 -15.11
N GLY A 231 8.38 10.11 -14.29
CA GLY A 231 7.36 11.06 -14.72
C GLY A 231 6.23 10.45 -15.54
N THR A 232 6.31 9.17 -15.91
CA THR A 232 5.29 8.48 -16.70
C THR A 232 5.01 7.08 -16.13
N TYR A 233 3.89 6.47 -16.50
CA TYR A 233 3.59 5.08 -16.11
C TYR A 233 4.29 4.10 -17.05
N PRO A 234 4.64 2.87 -16.57
CA PRO A 234 5.38 1.93 -17.38
C PRO A 234 4.60 1.51 -18.63
N ARG A 235 5.30 1.45 -19.77
CA ARG A 235 4.78 0.91 -21.02
C ARG A 235 4.62 -0.59 -20.93
N ASN A 236 5.64 -1.28 -20.41
CA ASN A 236 5.60 -2.72 -20.15
C ASN A 236 5.96 -2.99 -18.68
N ILE A 237 5.41 -4.06 -18.12
CA ILE A 237 5.77 -4.56 -16.79
C ILE A 237 6.25 -6.00 -16.96
N THR A 238 7.44 -6.31 -16.47
CA THR A 238 7.93 -7.67 -16.30
C THR A 238 8.07 -7.95 -14.81
N VAL A 239 7.35 -8.95 -14.31
CA VAL A 239 7.47 -9.39 -12.91
C VAL A 239 8.40 -10.60 -12.82
N VAL A 240 9.34 -10.55 -11.90
CA VAL A 240 10.27 -11.63 -11.56
C VAL A 240 9.92 -12.14 -10.17
N SER A 241 9.55 -13.42 -10.09
CA SER A 241 9.17 -14.07 -8.83
C SER A 241 9.18 -15.59 -9.01
N TYR A 242 8.56 -16.34 -8.10
CA TYR A 242 8.45 -17.80 -8.25
C TYR A 242 7.51 -18.21 -9.38
N ASP A 243 7.90 -19.22 -10.17
CA ASP A 243 7.09 -19.81 -11.26
C ASP A 243 5.64 -20.10 -10.84
N PHE A 244 5.44 -20.71 -9.67
CA PHE A 244 4.12 -21.06 -9.18
C PHE A 244 3.22 -19.85 -8.88
N LYS A 245 3.76 -18.63 -8.76
CA LYS A 245 3.01 -17.38 -8.49
C LYS A 245 2.56 -16.67 -9.76
N GLU A 246 2.94 -17.16 -10.94
CA GLU A 246 2.65 -16.51 -12.24
C GLU A 246 1.17 -16.19 -12.39
N GLU A 247 0.29 -17.18 -12.22
CA GLU A 247 -1.15 -16.98 -12.41
C GLU A 247 -1.72 -15.87 -11.53
N ARG A 248 -1.25 -15.76 -10.28
CA ARG A 248 -1.72 -14.72 -9.36
C ARG A 248 -1.26 -13.33 -9.82
N PHE A 249 -0.03 -13.18 -10.29
CA PHE A 249 0.44 -11.89 -10.80
C PHE A 249 -0.20 -11.54 -12.15
N ALA A 250 -0.14 -12.46 -13.10
CA ALA A 250 -0.55 -12.24 -14.50
C ALA A 250 -2.07 -12.16 -14.67
N HIS A 251 -2.86 -12.91 -13.90
CA HIS A 251 -4.32 -12.94 -14.08
C HIS A 251 -5.10 -12.23 -12.98
N LEU A 252 -4.60 -12.19 -11.73
CA LEU A 252 -5.31 -11.52 -10.64
C LEU A 252 -4.79 -10.10 -10.42
N HIS A 253 -3.53 -9.94 -10.00
CA HIS A 253 -2.99 -8.63 -9.64
C HIS A 253 -2.96 -7.66 -10.82
N ARG A 254 -2.47 -8.11 -11.98
CA ARG A 254 -2.52 -7.33 -13.24
C ARG A 254 -3.94 -6.89 -13.56
N SER A 255 -4.91 -7.80 -13.47
CA SER A 255 -6.32 -7.50 -13.76
C SER A 255 -6.92 -6.54 -12.75
N ALA A 256 -6.60 -6.68 -11.46
CA ALA A 256 -7.07 -5.81 -10.40
C ALA A 256 -6.57 -4.36 -10.57
N ILE A 257 -5.32 -4.18 -11.03
CA ILE A 257 -4.82 -2.86 -11.43
C ILE A 257 -5.22 -2.47 -12.86
N GLY A 258 -5.99 -3.29 -13.60
CA GLY A 258 -6.44 -3.00 -14.95
C GLY A 258 -5.34 -2.84 -16.00
N PHE A 259 -4.14 -3.37 -15.76
CA PHE A 259 -3.01 -3.24 -16.69
C PHE A 259 -3.17 -4.21 -17.87
N PRO A 260 -2.88 -3.81 -19.13
CA PRO A 260 -3.18 -4.66 -20.28
C PRO A 260 -2.26 -5.88 -20.36
N GLU A 261 -2.87 -7.03 -20.69
CA GLU A 261 -2.22 -8.33 -20.78
C GLU A 261 -1.08 -8.35 -21.81
N SER A 262 -1.26 -7.72 -22.97
CA SER A 262 -0.25 -7.67 -24.04
C SER A 262 1.04 -6.92 -23.67
N ARG A 263 1.06 -6.21 -22.54
CA ARG A 263 2.22 -5.45 -22.04
C ARG A 263 2.71 -5.94 -20.68
N PHE A 264 2.16 -7.07 -20.20
CA PHE A 264 2.52 -7.67 -18.92
C PHE A 264 3.22 -9.01 -19.16
N PHE A 265 4.45 -9.11 -18.65
CA PHE A 265 5.30 -10.28 -18.81
C PHE A 265 5.67 -10.86 -17.44
N TYR A 266 6.03 -12.13 -17.42
CA TYR A 266 6.40 -12.83 -16.21
C TYR A 266 7.68 -13.65 -16.44
N ALA A 267 8.62 -13.54 -15.52
CA ALA A 267 9.86 -14.32 -15.48
C ALA A 267 9.89 -15.12 -14.16
N GLY A 268 9.49 -16.39 -14.25
CA GLY A 268 9.40 -17.28 -13.10
C GLY A 268 10.71 -18.02 -12.85
N THR A 269 11.21 -17.97 -11.61
CA THR A 269 12.28 -18.90 -11.19
C THR A 269 11.69 -20.07 -10.40
N PRO A 270 12.27 -21.27 -10.53
CA PRO A 270 11.67 -22.47 -9.93
C PRO A 270 11.80 -22.49 -8.41
N ALA A 271 10.78 -23.01 -7.74
CA ALA A 271 10.90 -23.46 -6.36
C ALA A 271 11.88 -24.64 -6.23
N ILE A 272 12.43 -24.84 -5.03
CA ILE A 272 13.21 -26.04 -4.70
C ILE A 272 12.33 -27.28 -4.92
N SER A 273 12.89 -28.33 -5.53
CA SER A 273 12.18 -29.57 -5.86
C SER A 273 11.43 -30.18 -4.67
N THR A 274 12.04 -30.19 -3.47
CA THR A 274 11.48 -30.77 -2.24
C THR A 274 10.29 -29.97 -1.69
N ALA A 275 10.25 -28.66 -1.92
CA ALA A 275 9.19 -27.76 -1.44
C ALA A 275 8.12 -27.45 -2.50
N LYS A 276 8.34 -27.85 -3.76
CA LYS A 276 7.53 -27.45 -4.92
C LYS A 276 6.05 -27.77 -4.77
N GLU A 277 5.71 -28.97 -4.31
CA GLU A 277 4.31 -29.40 -4.16
C GLU A 277 3.60 -28.63 -3.05
N ALA A 278 4.25 -28.46 -1.90
CA ALA A 278 3.71 -27.68 -0.79
C ALA A 278 3.55 -26.20 -1.17
N ALA A 279 4.50 -25.64 -1.91
CA ALA A 279 4.44 -24.27 -2.43
C ALA A 279 3.25 -24.07 -3.37
N ARG A 280 3.00 -25.01 -4.30
CA ARG A 280 1.83 -24.97 -5.21
C ARG A 280 0.51 -25.06 -4.46
N LYS A 281 0.39 -25.93 -3.46
CA LYS A 281 -0.81 -26.04 -2.62
C LYS A 281 -1.05 -24.76 -1.82
N GLY A 282 -0.02 -24.23 -1.19
CA GLY A 282 -0.09 -22.96 -0.45
C GLY A 282 -0.47 -21.79 -1.36
N GLU A 283 0.08 -21.75 -2.57
CA GLU A 283 -0.25 -20.72 -3.54
C GLU A 283 -1.69 -20.83 -4.05
N ALA A 284 -2.22 -22.03 -4.29
CA ALA A 284 -3.61 -22.21 -4.70
C ALA A 284 -4.60 -21.59 -3.69
N ILE A 285 -4.31 -21.71 -2.39
CA ILE A 285 -5.10 -21.10 -1.32
C ILE A 285 -5.02 -19.56 -1.40
N VAL A 286 -3.80 -19.01 -1.54
CA VAL A 286 -3.61 -17.55 -1.62
C VAL A 286 -4.24 -16.98 -2.89
N ARG A 287 -4.16 -17.70 -4.00
CA ARG A 287 -4.80 -17.33 -5.27
C ARG A 287 -6.31 -17.28 -5.14
N ALA A 288 -6.94 -18.26 -4.49
CA ALA A 288 -8.36 -18.22 -4.18
C ALA A 288 -8.73 -17.01 -3.31
N GLN A 289 -7.92 -16.67 -2.30
CA GLN A 289 -8.15 -15.48 -1.48
C GLN A 289 -8.12 -14.19 -2.29
N PHE A 290 -7.20 -14.04 -3.25
CA PHE A 290 -7.15 -12.88 -4.13
C PHE A 290 -8.21 -12.90 -5.24
N GLN A 291 -8.82 -14.04 -5.55
CA GLN A 291 -10.01 -14.08 -6.41
C GLN A 291 -11.22 -13.43 -5.71
N ASP A 292 -11.38 -13.72 -4.41
CA ASP A 292 -12.48 -13.18 -3.61
C ASP A 292 -12.22 -11.74 -3.13
N ASP A 293 -10.95 -11.36 -2.94
CA ASP A 293 -10.52 -10.04 -2.49
C ASP A 293 -9.33 -9.52 -3.35
N PRO A 294 -9.61 -9.02 -4.57
CA PRO A 294 -8.58 -8.67 -5.54
C PRO A 294 -7.59 -7.59 -5.09
N TYR A 295 -7.97 -6.78 -4.09
CA TYR A 295 -7.19 -5.68 -3.55
C TYR A 295 -6.61 -5.98 -2.16
N GLY A 296 -6.88 -7.17 -1.61
CA GLY A 296 -6.37 -7.59 -0.29
C GLY A 296 -6.82 -6.67 0.85
N CYS A 297 -8.07 -6.22 0.82
CA CYS A 297 -8.65 -5.28 1.78
C CYS A 297 -9.43 -5.94 2.91
N ARG A 298 -9.69 -7.25 2.84
CA ARG A 298 -10.58 -7.97 3.76
C ARG A 298 -9.96 -9.29 4.22
N GLY A 299 -10.62 -9.92 5.18
CA GLY A 299 -10.34 -11.30 5.59
C GLY A 299 -8.88 -11.55 6.00
N SER A 300 -8.36 -12.72 5.64
CA SER A 300 -7.00 -13.17 6.00
C SER A 300 -5.91 -12.31 5.35
N LEU A 301 -6.12 -11.81 4.12
CA LEU A 301 -5.14 -10.98 3.41
C LEU A 301 -4.90 -9.67 4.14
N TYR A 302 -5.98 -8.99 4.54
CA TYR A 302 -5.88 -7.74 5.29
C TYR A 302 -5.20 -7.91 6.66
N HIS A 303 -5.60 -8.94 7.43
CA HIS A 303 -4.95 -9.20 8.72
C HIS A 303 -3.46 -9.53 8.56
N LYS A 304 -3.10 -10.29 7.53
CA LYS A 304 -1.71 -10.59 7.20
C LYS A 304 -0.93 -9.33 6.83
N LYS A 305 -1.54 -8.42 6.07
CA LYS A 305 -0.95 -7.12 5.70
C LYS A 305 -0.71 -6.25 6.93
N LEU A 306 -1.66 -6.17 7.86
CA LEU A 306 -1.50 -5.44 9.13
C LEU A 306 -0.37 -6.02 9.99
N GLY A 307 -0.25 -7.35 10.05
CA GLY A 307 0.82 -8.02 10.80
C GLY A 307 2.22 -7.85 10.20
N ARG A 308 2.32 -7.35 8.96
CA ARG A 308 3.57 -7.17 8.22
C ARG A 308 4.09 -5.74 8.22
N ASP A 309 3.71 -4.96 9.23
CA ASP A 309 4.28 -3.64 9.52
C ASP A 309 4.80 -3.55 10.97
N PRO A 310 5.77 -4.41 11.36
CA PRO A 310 6.28 -4.45 12.73
C PRO A 310 7.03 -3.18 13.16
N PHE A 311 7.44 -2.33 12.22
CA PHE A 311 8.17 -1.08 12.48
C PHE A 311 7.31 0.17 12.31
N HIS A 312 6.02 0.00 12.01
CA HIS A 312 5.06 1.09 11.84
C HIS A 312 5.52 2.14 10.82
N ARG A 313 5.97 1.67 9.65
CA ARG A 313 6.51 2.50 8.58
C ARG A 313 5.38 3.28 7.93
N SER A 314 5.57 4.60 7.79
CA SER A 314 4.67 5.41 6.95
C SER A 314 4.81 4.97 5.49
N ILE A 315 3.67 4.67 4.85
CA ILE A 315 3.62 4.29 3.44
C ILE A 315 3.54 5.56 2.61
N PRO A 316 4.47 5.82 1.67
CA PRO A 316 4.50 7.05 0.90
C PRO A 316 3.39 7.10 -0.17
N TYR A 317 2.89 5.95 -0.62
CA TYR A 317 1.92 5.89 -1.69
C TYR A 317 0.48 6.20 -1.23
N PRO A 318 -0.36 6.81 -2.08
CA PRO A 318 -0.14 7.13 -3.50
C PRO A 318 0.51 8.50 -3.75
N ASN A 319 1.22 9.11 -2.79
CA ASN A 319 1.95 10.34 -3.07
C ASN A 319 2.93 10.08 -4.23
N GLY A 320 2.97 10.99 -5.20
CA GLY A 320 3.73 10.80 -6.43
C GLY A 320 2.98 10.13 -7.60
N CYS A 321 1.77 9.60 -7.37
CA CYS A 321 0.95 8.95 -8.40
C CYS A 321 -0.52 9.38 -8.31
N PRO A 322 -0.81 10.70 -8.44
CA PRO A 322 -2.16 11.23 -8.26
C PRO A 322 -3.17 10.63 -9.24
N GLU A 323 -2.73 10.21 -10.43
CA GLU A 323 -3.61 9.65 -11.46
C GLU A 323 -4.20 8.29 -11.10
N ILE A 324 -3.58 7.56 -10.16
CA ILE A 324 -4.07 6.26 -9.65
C ILE A 324 -4.43 6.30 -8.16
N GLU A 325 -4.56 7.48 -7.55
CA GLU A 325 -4.92 7.64 -6.13
C GLU A 325 -6.20 6.86 -5.76
N GLY A 326 -7.20 6.90 -6.65
CA GLY A 326 -8.45 6.17 -6.45
C GLY A 326 -8.30 4.65 -6.47
N LEU A 327 -7.33 4.10 -7.21
CA LEU A 327 -7.03 2.67 -7.24
C LEU A 327 -6.47 2.19 -5.88
N PHE A 328 -5.62 2.99 -5.24
CA PHE A 328 -5.08 2.68 -3.91
C PHE A 328 -6.14 2.65 -2.80
N ARG A 329 -7.25 3.38 -2.99
CA ARG A 329 -8.37 3.42 -2.03
C ARG A 329 -9.46 2.41 -2.34
N TYR A 330 -9.35 1.68 -3.45
CA TYR A 330 -10.41 0.80 -3.91
C TYR A 330 -10.30 -0.58 -3.25
N CYS A 331 -11.44 -1.08 -2.77
CA CYS A 331 -11.56 -2.34 -2.03
C CYS A 331 -12.83 -3.12 -2.45
N GLY A 332 -13.17 -3.06 -3.74
CA GLY A 332 -14.29 -3.80 -4.33
C GLY A 332 -13.90 -5.20 -4.80
N THR A 333 -14.89 -5.97 -5.23
CA THR A 333 -14.70 -7.30 -5.84
C THR A 333 -14.63 -7.23 -7.37
N ASP A 334 -15.21 -6.18 -7.95
CA ASP A 334 -15.16 -5.90 -9.39
C ASP A 334 -13.87 -5.16 -9.77
N PRO A 335 -13.48 -5.13 -11.05
CA PRO A 335 -12.39 -4.28 -11.51
C PRO A 335 -12.64 -2.81 -11.17
N TYR A 336 -11.56 -2.10 -10.81
CA TYR A 336 -11.61 -0.69 -10.48
C TYR A 336 -12.30 0.13 -11.60
N PRO A 337 -13.41 0.84 -11.31
CA PRO A 337 -14.22 1.48 -12.35
C PRO A 337 -13.64 2.80 -12.85
N GLY A 338 -12.68 3.38 -12.12
CA GLY A 338 -12.09 4.68 -12.45
C GLY A 338 -11.22 4.64 -13.70
N SER A 339 -10.87 5.83 -14.19
CA SER A 339 -9.92 5.97 -15.30
C SER A 339 -8.51 5.64 -14.82
N LEU A 340 -7.77 4.91 -15.64
CA LEU A 340 -6.38 4.54 -15.41
C LEU A 340 -5.50 5.12 -16.53
N PRO A 341 -4.22 5.40 -16.26
CA PRO A 341 -3.32 6.04 -17.22
C PRO A 341 -2.85 5.10 -18.34
N TRP A 342 -3.18 3.82 -18.26
CA TRP A 342 -3.00 2.84 -19.34
C TRP A 342 -4.34 2.51 -20.00
N PRO A 343 -4.33 2.14 -21.30
CA PRO A 343 -5.53 1.68 -22.00
C PRO A 343 -6.15 0.48 -21.31
N LYS A 344 -7.50 0.46 -21.30
CA LYS A 344 -8.27 -0.72 -20.93
C LYS A 344 -8.02 -1.81 -21.99
N SER A 345 -7.76 -3.03 -21.52
CA SER A 345 -7.68 -4.23 -22.35
C SER A 345 -9.03 -4.57 -22.96
#